data_AF-A0A3P8K2P2-F1
#
_entry.id   AF-A0A3P8K2P2-F1
#
_cell.length_a   1.000
_cell.length_b   1.000
_cell.length_c   1.000
_cell.angle_alpha   90.00
_cell.angle_beta   90.00
_cell.angle_gamma   90.00
#
_symmetry.space_group_name_H-M   'P 1'
#
loop_
_entity.id
_entity.type
_entity.pdbx_description
1 polymer ?
#
loop_
_entity_poly.entity_id
_entity_poly.type
_entity_poly.pdbx_seq_one_letter_code
_entity_poly.pdbx_strand_id
1 'polypeptide(L)'
;MKNTNITELESEGCTCDRADNPYRNQLWTNTYGNGERLDYIFYRSGPSIIDSFHIPSYAKLVCDSCWLDMRKVPDDPYGLHYSDHEGVAASFTITRLRNPVKPGICFYLIICIYSYHIVM
;
A
#
# COMPACT_ATOMS: atom_id res chain seq x y z
N MET A 1 2.10 14.31 29.80
CA MET A 1 1.85 13.29 28.76
C MET A 1 0.84 13.89 27.80
N LYS A 2 1.13 13.97 26.50
CA LYS A 2 0.12 14.39 25.51
C LYS A 2 -1.00 13.36 25.52
N ASN A 3 -2.25 13.80 25.56
CA ASN A 3 -3.40 12.93 25.33
C ASN A 3 -3.24 12.31 23.94
N THR A 4 -2.87 11.03 23.92
CA THR A 4 -2.82 10.24 22.71
C THR A 4 -4.24 10.07 22.19
N ASN A 5 -4.51 10.57 20.99
CA ASN A 5 -5.81 10.40 20.35
C ASN A 5 -5.92 8.94 19.87
N ILE A 6 -6.65 8.11 20.62
CA ILE A 6 -6.83 6.68 20.35
C ILE A 6 -7.39 6.46 18.95
N THR A 7 -8.28 7.34 18.50
CA THR A 7 -8.92 7.27 17.18
C THR A 7 -7.93 7.49 16.04
N GLU A 8 -6.95 8.39 16.22
CA GLU A 8 -5.88 8.61 15.23
C GLU A 8 -4.92 7.42 15.15
N LEU A 9 -4.65 6.77 16.29
CA LEU A 9 -3.81 5.56 16.34
C LEU A 9 -4.48 4.36 15.69
N GLU A 10 -5.79 4.18 15.90
CA GLU A 10 -6.53 3.08 15.29
C GLU A 10 -6.61 3.18 13.77
N SER A 11 -6.53 4.39 13.21
CA SER A 11 -6.48 4.61 11.77
C SER A 11 -5.06 4.64 11.19
N GLU A 12 -4.02 4.55 12.03
CA GLU A 12 -2.63 4.63 11.60
C GLU A 12 -2.27 3.44 10.69
N GLY A 13 -2.14 3.72 9.39
CA GLY A 13 -1.80 2.70 8.40
C GLY A 13 -2.98 1.88 7.88
N CYS A 14 -4.21 2.18 8.29
CA CYS A 14 -5.42 1.56 7.73
C CYS A 14 -5.63 2.03 6.29
N THR A 15 -6.04 1.12 5.42
CA THR A 15 -6.30 1.36 3.99
C THR A 15 -7.77 1.13 3.62
N CYS A 16 -8.58 0.52 4.48
CA CYS A 16 -10.01 0.30 4.26
C CYS A 16 -10.81 0.70 5.52
N ASP A 17 -12.11 0.98 5.36
CA ASP A 17 -13.07 1.30 6.43
C ASP A 17 -12.61 2.40 7.41
N ARG A 18 -11.79 3.32 6.91
CA ARG A 18 -11.27 4.43 7.70
C ARG A 18 -12.36 5.38 8.12
N ALA A 19 -12.21 5.95 9.31
CA ALA A 19 -13.21 6.84 9.88
C ALA A 19 -13.43 8.13 9.06
N ASP A 20 -12.43 8.56 8.29
CA ASP A 20 -12.46 9.74 7.43
C ASP A 20 -12.98 9.47 6.01
N ASN A 21 -13.29 8.21 5.65
CA ASN A 21 -13.81 7.85 4.34
C ASN A 21 -15.37 7.87 4.33
N PRO A 22 -16.02 8.62 3.42
CA PRO A 22 -17.49 8.65 3.35
C PRO A 22 -18.12 7.30 2.97
N TYR A 23 -17.35 6.38 2.39
CA TYR A 23 -17.82 5.05 1.98
C TYR A 23 -17.63 3.97 3.06
N ARG A 24 -17.11 4.32 4.24
CA ARG A 24 -16.87 3.38 5.34
C ARG A 24 -18.14 2.61 5.73
N ASN A 25 -17.99 1.34 6.06
CA ASN A 25 -19.05 0.52 6.61
C ASN A 25 -19.28 0.83 8.10
N GLN A 26 -20.34 1.58 8.40
CA GLN A 26 -20.65 1.99 9.79
C GLN A 26 -20.92 0.80 10.72
N LEU A 27 -21.50 -0.30 10.22
CA LEU A 27 -21.74 -1.51 11.03
C LEU A 27 -20.42 -2.19 11.41
N TRP A 28 -19.47 -2.21 10.48
CA TRP A 28 -18.12 -2.74 10.70
C TRP A 28 -17.36 -1.92 11.75
N THR A 29 -17.29 -0.61 11.57
CA THR A 29 -16.55 0.30 12.47
C THR A 29 -17.03 0.20 13.92
N ASN A 30 -18.35 0.06 14.13
CA ASN A 30 -18.92 -0.08 15.48
C ASN A 30 -18.52 -1.38 16.19
N THR A 31 -18.06 -2.39 15.45
CA THR A 31 -17.75 -3.73 15.99
C THR A 31 -16.24 -3.98 16.07
N TYR A 32 -15.46 -3.51 15.08
CA TYR A 32 -14.07 -3.92 14.90
C TYR A 32 -13.03 -2.78 14.99
N GLY A 33 -13.47 -1.52 15.09
CA GLY A 33 -12.59 -0.34 15.22
C GLY A 33 -12.47 0.51 13.96
N ASN A 34 -11.53 1.47 13.96
CA ASN A 34 -11.43 2.52 12.94
C ASN A 34 -10.51 2.15 11.75
N GLY A 35 -10.89 1.09 11.06
CA GLY A 35 -10.35 0.70 9.75
C GLY A 35 -9.49 -0.57 9.77
N GLU A 36 -9.14 -1.03 8.56
CA GLU A 36 -8.34 -2.23 8.33
C GLU A 36 -7.15 -1.94 7.42
N ARG A 37 -6.06 -2.66 7.61
CA ARG A 37 -4.89 -2.60 6.73
C ARG A 37 -4.86 -3.79 5.77
N LEU A 38 -5.35 -3.57 4.56
CA LEU A 38 -5.56 -4.62 3.57
C LEU A 38 -4.67 -4.49 2.33
N ASP A 39 -4.16 -3.29 2.07
CA ASP A 39 -3.41 -2.98 0.85
C ASP A 39 -1.91 -2.83 1.13
N TYR A 40 -1.08 -3.41 0.26
CA TYR A 40 0.37 -3.48 0.46
C TYR A 40 1.11 -3.46 -0.87
N ILE A 41 2.27 -2.80 -0.89
CA ILE A 41 3.26 -2.92 -1.98
C ILE A 41 4.43 -3.74 -1.43
N PHE A 42 4.62 -4.94 -1.99
CA PHE A 42 5.77 -5.77 -1.68
C PHE A 42 6.83 -5.64 -2.75
N TYR A 43 8.09 -5.59 -2.34
CA TYR A 43 9.24 -5.59 -3.25
C TYR A 43 10.37 -6.44 -2.68
N ARG A 44 11.26 -6.92 -3.56
CA ARG A 44 12.44 -7.70 -3.17
C ARG A 44 13.69 -6.83 -3.35
N SER A 45 14.39 -6.56 -2.24
CA SER A 45 15.63 -5.78 -2.22
C SER A 45 16.87 -6.67 -2.49
N GLY A 46 17.09 -7.04 -3.75
CA GLY A 46 18.30 -7.76 -4.18
C GLY A 46 18.28 -9.28 -3.92
N PRO A 47 19.43 -9.97 -4.08
CA PRO A 47 19.48 -11.43 -4.10
C PRO A 47 19.24 -12.01 -2.71
N SER A 48 18.04 -12.55 -2.50
CA SER A 48 17.75 -13.43 -1.37
C SER A 48 18.55 -14.71 -1.51
N ILE A 49 19.13 -15.21 -0.42
CA ILE A 49 19.87 -16.48 -0.33
C ILE A 49 18.99 -17.68 -0.75
N ILE A 50 17.67 -17.49 -0.80
CA ILE A 50 16.67 -18.53 -1.03
C ILE A 50 16.29 -18.68 -2.52
N ASP A 51 16.63 -17.72 -3.39
CA ASP A 51 16.08 -17.66 -4.76
C ASP A 51 17.15 -17.39 -5.83
N SER A 52 18.14 -18.29 -5.93
CA SER A 52 19.25 -18.20 -6.91
C SER A 52 18.83 -18.28 -8.38
N PHE A 53 17.57 -18.59 -8.69
CA PHE A 53 17.09 -18.81 -10.07
C PHE A 53 16.10 -17.76 -10.59
N HIS A 54 15.51 -16.90 -9.76
CA HIS A 54 14.39 -16.04 -10.16
C HIS A 54 14.53 -14.55 -9.81
N ILE A 55 15.62 -14.14 -9.17
CA ILE A 55 15.83 -12.71 -8.86
C ILE A 55 16.64 -12.05 -9.97
N PRO A 56 16.20 -10.89 -10.50
CA PRO A 56 16.95 -10.14 -11.50
C PRO A 56 18.32 -9.76 -10.97
N SER A 57 19.36 -10.45 -11.45
CA SER A 57 20.77 -10.23 -11.06
C SER A 57 21.35 -8.91 -11.58
N TYR A 58 20.53 -8.12 -12.28
CA TYR A 58 20.92 -6.94 -13.04
C TYR A 58 20.39 -5.62 -12.48
N ALA A 59 19.52 -5.64 -11.46
CA ALA A 59 19.06 -4.42 -10.80
C ALA A 59 18.75 -4.64 -9.30
N LYS A 60 19.02 -3.59 -8.52
CA LYS A 60 18.66 -3.49 -7.10
C LYS A 60 17.54 -2.48 -6.95
N LEU A 61 16.49 -2.83 -6.22
CA LEU A 61 15.45 -1.91 -5.78
C LEU A 61 15.73 -1.49 -4.34
N VAL A 62 15.60 -0.19 -4.08
CA VAL A 62 15.60 0.40 -2.74
C VAL A 62 14.32 1.22 -2.62
N CYS A 63 13.54 0.99 -1.56
CA CYS A 63 12.40 1.84 -1.26
C CYS A 63 12.89 3.10 -0.53
N ASP A 64 12.59 4.26 -1.09
CA ASP A 64 13.02 5.55 -0.56
C ASP A 64 11.96 6.13 0.40
N SER A 65 10.68 5.91 0.08
CA SER A 65 9.55 6.37 0.91
C SER A 65 8.30 5.53 0.66
N CYS A 66 7.43 5.46 1.66
CA CYS A 66 6.09 4.90 1.58
C CYS A 66 5.10 5.91 2.17
N TRP A 67 3.91 6.00 1.60
CA TRP A 67 2.83 6.82 2.14
C TRP A 67 1.47 6.27 1.76
N LEU A 68 0.46 6.72 2.48
CA LEU A 68 -0.94 6.52 2.14
C LEU A 68 -1.50 7.82 1.54
N ASP A 69 -2.39 7.69 0.57
CA ASP A 69 -2.95 8.81 -0.18
C ASP A 69 -4.47 8.67 -0.37
N MET A 70 -5.23 9.23 0.59
CA MET A 70 -6.69 9.34 0.51
C MET A 70 -7.08 10.52 -0.38
N ARG A 71 -7.17 10.28 -1.68
CA ARG A 71 -7.51 11.33 -2.64
C ARG A 71 -9.01 11.59 -2.71
N LYS A 72 -9.33 12.89 -2.63
CA LYS A 72 -10.65 13.44 -2.91
C LYS A 72 -10.81 13.73 -4.39
N VAL A 73 -12.04 13.60 -4.89
CA VAL A 73 -12.40 14.08 -6.23
C VAL A 73 -12.25 15.61 -6.24
N PRO A 74 -11.40 16.18 -7.11
CA PRO A 74 -11.23 17.61 -7.23
C PRO A 74 -12.56 18.30 -7.55
N ASP A 75 -12.78 19.46 -6.91
CA ASP A 75 -13.96 20.30 -7.11
C ASP A 75 -15.32 19.65 -6.80
N ASP A 76 -15.33 18.47 -6.15
CA ASP A 76 -16.57 17.84 -5.70
C ASP A 76 -17.15 18.58 -4.46
N PRO A 77 -18.40 19.05 -4.52
CA PRO A 77 -18.99 19.85 -3.46
C PRO A 77 -19.33 19.04 -2.19
N TYR A 78 -19.33 17.71 -2.28
CA TYR A 78 -19.64 16.81 -1.16
C TYR A 78 -18.38 16.22 -0.52
N GLY A 79 -17.20 16.55 -1.06
CA GLY A 79 -15.93 16.05 -0.56
C GLY A 79 -15.74 14.54 -0.78
N LEU A 80 -16.33 13.99 -1.85
CA LEU A 80 -16.23 12.56 -2.16
C LEU A 80 -14.78 12.11 -2.38
N HIS A 81 -14.50 10.88 -1.98
CA HIS A 81 -13.22 10.21 -2.21
C HIS A 81 -13.28 9.42 -3.53
N TYR A 82 -12.12 9.05 -4.08
CA TYR A 82 -12.08 8.22 -5.29
C TYR A 82 -12.45 6.74 -5.04
N SER A 83 -12.30 6.26 -3.80
CA SER A 83 -12.56 4.87 -3.40
C SER A 83 -12.83 4.81 -1.89
N ASP A 84 -13.48 3.73 -1.48
CA ASP A 84 -13.56 3.21 -0.11
C ASP A 84 -12.20 2.78 0.47
N HIS A 85 -11.21 2.53 -0.39
CA HIS A 85 -9.83 2.25 0.00
C HIS A 85 -8.90 3.47 -0.17
N GLU A 86 -7.92 3.60 0.74
CA GLU A 86 -6.82 4.55 0.65
C GLU A 86 -5.72 4.02 -0.28
N GLY A 87 -5.18 4.90 -1.14
CA GLY A 87 -4.09 4.53 -2.02
C GLY A 87 -2.80 4.23 -1.25
N VAL A 88 -2.22 3.05 -1.45
CA VAL A 88 -0.87 2.73 -0.95
C VAL A 88 0.14 3.10 -2.01
N ALA A 89 1.11 3.93 -1.64
CA ALA A 89 2.14 4.42 -2.56
C ALA A 89 3.53 4.23 -1.99
N ALA A 90 4.49 4.01 -2.88
CA ALA A 90 5.89 3.89 -2.53
C ALA A 90 6.77 4.42 -3.67
N SER A 91 7.85 5.10 -3.28
CA SER A 91 8.90 5.54 -4.19
C SER A 91 10.06 4.56 -4.11
N PHE A 92 10.60 4.20 -5.28
CA PHE A 92 11.72 3.28 -5.38
C PHE A 92 12.83 3.84 -6.26
N THR A 93 14.06 3.73 -5.78
CA THR A 93 15.25 3.89 -6.59
C THR A 93 15.65 2.54 -7.18
N ILE A 94 15.74 2.49 -8.51
CA ILE A 94 16.18 1.32 -9.27
C ILE A 94 17.60 1.54 -9.74
N THR A 95 18.55 0.73 -9.24
CA THR A 95 19.96 0.80 -9.64
C THR A 95 20.36 -0.39 -10.48
N ARG A 96 20.88 -0.15 -11.68
CA ARG A 96 21.45 -1.22 -12.55
C ARG A 96 22.78 -1.71 -12.00
N LEU A 97 22.95 -3.04 -11.92
CA LEU A 97 24.18 -3.68 -11.48
C LEU A 97 25.07 -4.01 -12.69
N ARG A 98 26.38 -3.71 -12.61
CA ARG A 98 27.32 -3.74 -13.75
C ARG A 98 27.82 -5.14 -14.15
N ASN A 99 27.65 -6.15 -13.29
CA ASN A 99 28.04 -7.55 -13.54
C ASN A 99 26.85 -8.50 -13.31
N PRO A 100 25.93 -8.67 -14.28
CA PRO A 100 24.80 -9.57 -14.13
C PRO A 100 25.27 -11.03 -14.10
N VAL A 101 24.87 -11.78 -13.08
CA VAL A 101 25.02 -13.24 -13.06
C VAL A 101 23.99 -13.81 -14.03
N LYS A 102 24.40 -13.99 -15.29
CA LYS A 102 23.64 -14.50 -16.46
C LYS A 102 22.39 -13.70 -16.89
N PRO A 103 22.07 -13.66 -18.20
CA PRO A 103 20.90 -12.95 -18.72
C PRO A 103 19.65 -13.81 -18.52
N GLY A 104 18.88 -13.51 -17.48
CA GLY A 104 17.51 -14.00 -17.29
C GLY A 104 16.58 -12.81 -17.16
N ILE A 105 15.68 -12.65 -18.13
CA ILE A 105 14.64 -11.62 -18.13
C ILE A 105 13.60 -11.98 -17.06
N CYS A 106 13.29 -11.05 -16.16
CA CYS A 106 11.92 -10.72 -15.71
C CYS A 106 11.97 -9.77 -14.50
N PHE A 107 11.22 -8.67 -14.57
CA PHE A 107 10.76 -7.95 -13.38
C PHE A 107 9.28 -8.26 -13.19
N TYR A 108 8.92 -8.84 -12.06
CA TYR A 108 7.54 -8.87 -11.60
C TYR A 108 7.37 -7.77 -10.55
N LEU A 109 6.65 -6.71 -10.91
CA LEU A 109 6.01 -5.87 -9.90
C LEU A 109 4.67 -6.55 -9.61
N ILE A 110 4.58 -7.25 -8.48
CA ILE A 110 3.32 -7.81 -8.02
C ILE A 110 2.62 -6.70 -7.23
N ILE A 111 1.72 -5.98 -7.91
CA ILE A 111 0.76 -5.10 -7.25
C ILE A 111 -0.43 -5.99 -6.87
N CYS A 112 -0.52 -6.40 -5.61
CA CYS A 112 -1.73 -7.02 -5.08
C CYS A 112 -2.63 -5.93 -4.53
N ILE A 113 -3.67 -5.55 -5.30
CA ILE A 113 -4.79 -4.75 -4.79
C ILE A 113 -5.87 -5.74 -4.40
N TYR A 114 -6.16 -5.86 -3.11
CA TYR A 114 -7.30 -6.65 -2.62
C TYR A 114 -8.50 -5.72 -2.48
N SER A 115 -9.20 -5.44 -3.57
CA SER A 115 -10.51 -4.80 -3.49
C SER A 115 -11.57 -5.88 -3.25
N TYR A 116 -12.07 -5.97 -2.01
CA TYR A 116 -13.28 -6.73 -1.74
C TYR A 116 -14.48 -5.87 -2.14
N HIS A 117 -15.01 -6.07 -3.35
CA HIS A 117 -16.33 -5.55 -3.69
C HIS A 117 -17.38 -6.38 -2.95
N ILE A 118 -17.80 -5.94 -1.76
CA ILE A 118 -19.09 -6.38 -1.23
C ILE A 118 -20.14 -5.54 -1.97
N VAL A 119 -20.65 -6.09 -3.06
CA VAL A 119 -21.90 -5.61 -3.67
C VAL A 119 -23.00 -5.92 -2.66
N MET A 120 -23.52 -4.90 -1.99
CA MET A 120 -24.82 -4.96 -1.30
C MET A 120 -25.87 -4.28 -2.17
#